data_AF-M0AXH0-F1
#
_entry.id   AF-M0AXH0-F1
#
_cell.length_a   1.000
_cell.length_b   1.000
_cell.length_c   1.000
_cell.angle_alpha   90.00
_cell.angle_beta   90.00
_cell.angle_gamma   90.00
#
_symmetry.space_group_name_H-M   'P 1'
#
loop_
_entity.id
_entity.type
_entity.pdbx_description
1 polymer ?
#
loop_
_entity_poly.entity_id
_entity_poly.type
_entity_poly.pdbx_seq_one_letter_code
_entity_poly.pdbx_strand_id
1 'polypeptide(L)'
;MEHVLLTLFLVVGVYMYWGASEFSAPAQTFPRLMSGATIIFSLLLLARNYLQTAGPVLGAALGVYFTYIGGTAFLETGDGLLYLLSGLALVFASVVFRERVGAAIESFVAEPVQMMGGDDASQRPETDDDETSAEQRETDEQDDEGDSTAMYVYEIDDPRGPVVTGALCTVYMLLTFTIGMLYATPIFVGLWVLWIKMEMVRAVTLTVLSFVIAILFYEFVEPEIGTGWLTGWQPPTPTELLTHSPHTMDVLVLGYTTDAMVWGGPLL
;
A
#
# COMPACT_ATOMS: atom_id res chain seq x y z
N MET A 1 22.27 5.60 6.28
CA MET A 1 21.20 6.52 5.82
C MET A 1 19.81 6.05 6.22
N GLU A 2 19.52 4.74 6.22
CA GLU A 2 18.23 4.16 6.63
C GLU A 2 17.69 4.68 7.97
N HIS A 3 18.48 4.67 9.05
CA HIS A 3 18.00 5.08 10.38
C HIS A 3 17.63 6.57 10.44
N VAL A 4 18.32 7.41 9.67
CA VAL A 4 18.02 8.85 9.57
C VAL A 4 16.66 9.04 8.90
N LEU A 5 16.41 8.29 7.82
CA LEU A 5 15.16 8.34 7.08
C LEU A 5 13.98 7.80 7.91
N LEU A 6 14.15 6.68 8.62
CA LEU A 6 13.16 6.15 9.55
C LEU A 6 12.86 7.11 10.72
N THR A 7 13.90 7.75 11.26
CA THR A 7 13.72 8.78 12.30
C THR A 7 12.95 9.98 11.77
N LEU A 8 13.24 10.39 10.52
CA LEU A 8 12.49 11.46 9.87
C LEU A 8 11.02 11.09 9.65
N PHE A 9 10.72 9.90 9.14
CA PHE A 9 9.34 9.41 9.02
C PHE A 9 8.62 9.31 10.36
N LEU A 10 9.31 8.90 11.42
CA LEU A 10 8.75 8.90 12.76
C LEU A 10 8.37 10.31 13.22
N VAL A 11 9.27 11.29 13.06
CA VAL A 11 9.03 12.69 13.44
C VAL A 11 7.88 13.29 12.62
N VAL A 12 7.90 13.10 11.29
CA VAL A 12 6.83 13.58 10.40
C VAL A 12 5.51 12.90 10.71
N GLY A 13 5.50 11.59 10.97
CA GLY A 13 4.32 10.84 11.36
C GLY A 13 3.70 11.37 12.66
N VAL A 14 4.51 11.59 13.70
CA VAL A 14 4.04 12.19 14.96
C VAL A 14 3.46 13.59 14.74
N TYR A 15 4.16 14.41 13.95
CA TYR A 15 3.67 15.75 13.62
C TYR A 15 2.32 15.71 12.89
N MET A 16 2.18 14.84 11.88
CA MET A 16 0.92 14.66 11.15
C MET A 16 -0.21 14.11 12.03
N TYR A 17 0.10 13.17 12.92
CA TYR A 17 -0.90 12.62 13.85
C TYR A 17 -1.44 13.70 14.79
N TRP A 18 -0.56 14.59 15.25
CA TRP A 18 -0.95 15.71 16.09
C TRP A 18 -1.73 16.77 15.31
N GLY A 19 -1.22 17.17 14.13
CA GLY A 19 -1.90 18.12 13.24
C GLY A 19 -3.26 17.63 12.76
N ALA A 20 -3.49 16.33 12.70
CA ALA A 20 -4.80 15.76 12.37
C ALA A 20 -5.91 16.16 13.36
N SER A 21 -5.57 16.66 14.55
CA SER A 21 -6.55 17.21 15.50
C SER A 21 -7.17 18.54 15.09
N GLU A 22 -6.62 19.22 14.08
CA GLU A 22 -7.14 20.50 13.57
C GLU A 22 -8.32 20.33 12.60
N PHE A 23 -8.52 19.14 12.01
CA PHE A 23 -9.63 18.87 11.09
C PHE A 23 -10.96 18.63 11.82
N SER A 24 -12.08 18.59 11.09
CA SER A 24 -13.37 18.17 11.66
C SER A 24 -13.34 16.69 12.04
N ALA A 25 -14.11 16.28 13.06
CA ALA A 25 -14.06 14.91 13.62
C ALA A 25 -14.11 13.77 12.57
N PRO A 26 -14.94 13.83 11.50
CA PRO A 26 -14.92 12.84 10.42
C PRO A 26 -13.57 12.82 9.67
N ALA A 27 -13.12 13.99 9.23
CA ALA A 27 -11.88 14.18 8.47
C ALA A 27 -10.59 13.90 9.26
N GLN A 28 -10.63 13.87 10.60
CA GLN A 28 -9.45 13.51 11.42
C GLN A 28 -9.09 12.02 11.30
N THR A 29 -10.05 11.16 10.98
CA THR A 29 -9.90 9.70 11.14
C THR A 29 -8.85 9.13 10.19
N PHE A 30 -8.93 9.49 8.91
CA PHE A 30 -8.02 8.97 7.90
C PHE A 30 -6.56 9.44 8.11
N PRO A 31 -6.25 10.74 8.28
CA PRO A 31 -4.90 11.20 8.57
C PRO A 31 -4.32 10.59 9.85
N ARG A 32 -5.12 10.41 10.90
CA ARG A 32 -4.68 9.75 12.14
C ARG A 32 -4.34 8.29 11.94
N LEU A 33 -5.14 7.55 11.18
CA LEU A 33 -4.86 6.13 10.88
C LEU A 33 -3.59 6.01 10.05
N MET A 34 -3.44 6.81 9.00
CA MET A 34 -2.25 6.77 8.13
C MET A 34 -0.97 7.17 8.88
N SER A 35 -1.00 8.29 9.60
CA SER A 35 0.15 8.72 10.41
C SER A 35 0.46 7.76 11.56
N GLY A 36 -0.57 7.20 12.20
CA GLY A 36 -0.43 6.15 13.21
C GLY A 36 0.25 4.89 12.65
N ALA A 37 -0.16 4.44 11.46
CA ALA A 37 0.51 3.33 10.78
C ALA A 37 1.97 3.67 10.47
N THR A 38 2.27 4.85 9.93
CA THR A 38 3.65 5.30 9.67
C THR A 38 4.50 5.32 10.94
N ILE A 39 3.96 5.81 12.06
CA ILE A 39 4.64 5.81 13.37
C ILE A 39 4.94 4.39 13.81
N ILE A 40 3.95 3.49 13.78
CA ILE A 40 4.09 2.09 14.20
C ILE A 40 5.14 1.38 13.33
N PHE A 41 5.04 1.47 12.00
CA PHE A 41 6.00 0.83 11.11
C PHE A 41 7.40 1.41 11.25
N SER A 42 7.54 2.72 11.37
CA SER A 42 8.85 3.36 11.58
C SER A 42 9.47 2.93 12.91
N LEU A 43 8.68 2.85 13.98
CA LEU A 43 9.14 2.33 15.28
C LEU A 43 9.54 0.87 15.21
N LEU A 44 8.73 0.01 14.57
CA LEU A 44 9.04 -1.42 14.42
C LEU A 44 10.34 -1.64 13.63
N LEU A 45 10.57 -0.86 12.58
CA LEU A 45 11.80 -0.92 11.78
C LEU A 45 13.00 -0.36 12.54
N LEU A 46 12.85 0.77 13.24
CA LEU A 46 13.91 1.35 14.07
C LEU A 46 14.29 0.40 15.23
N ALA A 47 13.27 -0.22 15.82
CA ALA A 47 13.42 -1.20 16.87
C ALA A 47 13.74 -2.60 16.32
N ARG A 48 13.85 -2.83 15.00
CA ARG A 48 14.06 -4.17 14.43
C ARG A 48 15.25 -4.89 15.06
N ASN A 49 16.39 -4.20 15.16
CA ASN A 49 17.60 -4.75 15.80
C ASN A 49 17.38 -5.03 17.29
N TYR A 50 16.61 -4.18 17.97
CA TYR A 50 16.27 -4.38 19.38
C TYR A 50 15.19 -5.44 19.60
N LEU A 51 14.23 -5.60 18.70
CA LEU A 51 13.12 -6.56 18.76
C LEU A 51 13.63 -7.98 18.52
N GLN A 52 14.63 -8.17 17.67
CA GLN A 52 15.27 -9.48 17.50
C GLN A 52 15.93 -9.96 18.81
N THR A 53 16.56 -9.06 19.56
CA THR A 53 17.24 -9.41 20.81
C THR A 53 16.31 -9.38 22.02
N ALA A 54 15.59 -8.27 22.22
CA ALA A 54 14.75 -8.01 23.38
C ALA A 54 13.30 -8.49 23.22
N GLY A 55 12.79 -8.63 22.00
CA GLY A 55 11.40 -9.05 21.74
C GLY A 55 11.06 -10.40 22.36
N PRO A 56 11.85 -11.48 22.14
CA PRO A 56 11.61 -12.76 22.79
C PRO A 56 11.69 -12.69 24.32
N VAL A 57 12.58 -11.85 24.85
CA VAL A 57 12.76 -11.68 26.31
C VAL A 57 11.57 -10.93 26.92
N LEU A 58 11.13 -9.84 26.30
CA LEU A 58 9.97 -9.06 26.73
C LEU A 58 8.68 -9.87 26.59
N GLY A 59 8.53 -10.60 25.49
CA GLY A 59 7.42 -11.52 25.28
C GLY A 59 7.40 -12.61 26.35
N ALA A 60 8.52 -13.28 26.61
CA ALA A 60 8.58 -14.28 27.68
C ALA A 60 8.26 -13.68 29.05
N ALA A 61 8.78 -12.49 29.37
CA ALA A 61 8.50 -11.80 30.63
C ALA A 61 7.02 -11.43 30.79
N LEU A 62 6.39 -10.88 29.75
CA LEU A 62 4.95 -10.57 29.73
C LEU A 62 4.11 -11.84 29.82
N GLY A 63 4.50 -12.91 29.13
CA GLY A 63 3.83 -14.20 29.18
C GLY A 63 3.86 -14.79 30.59
N VAL A 64 5.03 -14.80 31.24
CA VAL A 64 5.19 -15.25 32.65
C VAL A 64 4.32 -14.40 33.58
N TYR A 65 4.31 -13.08 33.40
CA TYR A 65 3.47 -12.17 34.19
C TYR A 65 1.97 -12.48 34.04
N PHE A 66 1.48 -12.67 32.82
CA PHE A 66 0.08 -13.05 32.59
C PHE A 66 -0.26 -14.45 33.10
N THR A 67 0.66 -15.41 32.98
CA THR A 67 0.47 -16.75 33.58
C THR A 67 0.38 -16.65 35.11
N TYR A 68 1.19 -15.80 35.74
CA TYR A 68 1.15 -15.59 37.19
C TYR A 68 -0.18 -14.94 37.64
N ILE A 69 -0.60 -13.85 36.99
CA ILE A 69 -1.88 -13.19 37.30
C ILE A 69 -3.07 -14.11 36.98
N GLY A 70 -3.05 -14.78 35.84
CA GLY A 70 -4.10 -15.73 35.45
C GLY A 70 -4.19 -16.91 36.41
N GLY A 71 -3.05 -17.44 36.88
CA GLY A 71 -3.02 -18.54 37.84
C GLY A 71 -3.57 -18.14 39.22
N THR A 72 -3.16 -16.98 39.72
CA THR A 72 -3.66 -16.46 41.01
C THR A 72 -5.16 -16.16 40.93
N ALA A 73 -5.62 -15.45 39.90
CA ALA A 73 -7.04 -15.20 39.68
C ALA A 73 -7.86 -16.50 39.49
N PHE A 74 -7.33 -17.50 38.79
CA PHE A 74 -8.02 -18.77 38.59
C PHE A 74 -8.19 -19.54 39.91
N LEU A 75 -7.19 -19.52 40.80
CA LEU A 75 -7.27 -20.17 42.11
C LEU A 75 -8.21 -19.45 43.09
N GLU A 76 -8.25 -18.12 43.04
CA GLU A 76 -9.04 -17.30 43.96
C GLU A 76 -10.51 -17.19 43.55
N THR A 77 -10.80 -16.94 42.27
CA THR A 77 -12.16 -16.65 41.78
C THR A 77 -12.64 -17.59 40.68
N GLY A 78 -11.77 -18.37 40.05
CA GLY A 78 -12.10 -19.22 38.90
C GLY A 78 -12.09 -18.50 37.54
N ASP A 79 -11.93 -17.17 37.51
CA ASP A 79 -12.06 -16.34 36.28
C ASP A 79 -10.72 -16.06 35.56
N GLY A 80 -9.60 -16.61 36.04
CA GLY A 80 -8.27 -16.35 35.50
C GLY A 80 -7.87 -17.14 34.24
N LEU A 81 -8.75 -18.01 33.72
CA LEU A 81 -8.39 -18.98 32.68
C LEU A 81 -7.92 -18.34 31.36
N LEU A 82 -8.56 -17.24 30.93
CA LEU A 82 -8.14 -16.51 29.73
C LEU A 82 -6.75 -15.89 29.87
N TYR A 83 -6.44 -15.28 31.02
CA TYR A 83 -5.12 -14.72 31.31
C TYR A 83 -4.04 -15.80 31.40
N LEU A 84 -4.40 -16.97 31.95
CA LEU A 84 -3.48 -18.11 32.06
C LEU A 84 -3.14 -18.70 30.69
N LEU A 85 -4.15 -18.93 29.85
CA LEU A 85 -3.96 -19.46 28.50
C LEU A 85 -3.22 -18.46 27.60
N SER A 86 -3.56 -17.17 27.67
CA SER A 86 -2.86 -16.14 26.91
C SER A 86 -1.41 -15.99 27.37
N GLY A 87 -1.13 -16.02 28.67
CA GLY A 87 0.24 -16.01 29.20
C GLY A 87 1.07 -17.20 28.72
N LEU A 88 0.53 -18.42 28.82
CA LEU A 88 1.21 -19.63 28.33
C LEU A 88 1.45 -19.60 26.82
N ALA A 89 0.45 -19.17 26.05
CA ALA A 89 0.58 -19.02 24.61
C ALA A 89 1.67 -17.99 24.25
N LEU A 90 1.79 -16.90 25.00
CA LEU A 90 2.76 -15.84 24.75
C LEU A 90 4.19 -16.29 25.11
N VAL A 91 4.38 -17.04 26.20
CA VAL A 91 5.67 -17.69 26.52
C VAL A 91 6.05 -18.68 25.42
N PHE A 92 5.12 -19.56 25.02
CA PHE A 92 5.36 -20.56 23.98
C PHE A 92 5.72 -19.89 22.65
N ALA A 93 4.94 -18.89 22.23
CA ALA A 93 5.22 -18.10 21.03
C ALA A 93 6.60 -17.44 21.12
N SER A 94 6.99 -16.86 22.25
CA SER A 94 8.29 -16.20 22.41
C SER A 94 9.46 -17.18 22.30
N VAL A 95 9.32 -18.40 22.82
CA VAL A 95 10.34 -19.46 22.72
C VAL A 95 10.43 -20.01 21.30
N VAL A 96 9.30 -20.38 20.70
CA VAL A 96 9.26 -20.94 19.33
C VAL A 96 9.68 -19.92 18.28
N PHE A 97 9.27 -18.66 18.44
CA PHE A 97 9.65 -17.58 17.54
C PHE A 97 11.15 -17.34 17.57
N ARG A 98 11.80 -17.42 18.74
CA ARG A 98 13.26 -17.31 18.87
C ARG A 98 13.99 -18.38 18.03
N GLU A 99 13.52 -19.62 18.06
CA GLU A 99 14.16 -20.72 17.34
C GLU A 99 13.87 -20.68 15.83
N ARG A 100 12.63 -20.45 15.44
CA ARG A 100 12.23 -20.50 14.01
C ARG A 100 12.56 -19.25 13.23
N VAL A 101 12.40 -18.07 13.83
CA VAL A 101 12.62 -16.79 13.11
C VAL A 101 14.10 -16.43 13.07
N GLY A 102 14.89 -16.82 14.07
CA GLY A 102 16.35 -16.72 13.98
C GLY A 102 16.89 -17.50 12.78
N ALA A 103 16.52 -18.77 12.67
CA ALA A 103 16.96 -19.63 11.57
C ALA A 103 16.44 -19.15 10.20
N ALA A 104 15.17 -18.72 10.12
CA ALA A 104 14.62 -18.22 8.87
C ALA A 104 15.29 -16.92 8.41
N ILE A 105 15.54 -15.96 9.31
CA ILE A 105 16.18 -14.70 8.95
C ILE A 105 17.64 -14.92 8.54
N GLU A 106 18.36 -15.82 9.18
CA GLU A 106 19.72 -16.20 8.74
C GLU A 106 19.72 -16.76 7.31
N SER A 107 18.72 -17.59 6.96
CA SER A 107 18.58 -18.12 5.59
C SER A 107 18.15 -17.09 4.54
N PHE A 108 17.53 -15.99 4.94
CA PHE A 108 17.13 -14.91 4.03
C PHE A 108 18.19 -13.80 3.86
N VAL A 109 19.19 -13.74 4.74
CA VAL A 109 20.22 -12.68 4.74
C VAL A 109 21.58 -13.18 4.23
N ALA A 110 21.84 -14.50 4.27
CA ALA A 110 22.91 -15.11 3.49
C ALA A 110 22.30 -15.57 2.15
N GLU A 111 22.47 -14.94 1.00
CA GLU A 111 23.56 -14.14 0.49
C GLU A 111 22.96 -12.91 -0.22
N PRO A 112 23.51 -11.69 -0.06
CA PRO A 112 23.26 -10.67 -1.06
C PRO A 112 23.83 -11.22 -2.37
N VAL A 113 22.96 -11.74 -3.24
CA VAL A 113 23.31 -12.05 -4.63
C VAL A 113 23.81 -10.74 -5.21
N GLN A 114 25.12 -10.53 -5.15
CA GLN A 114 25.81 -9.47 -5.85
C GLN A 114 25.72 -9.83 -7.33
N MET A 115 24.56 -9.56 -7.93
CA MET A 115 24.28 -9.74 -9.36
C MET A 115 24.91 -8.61 -10.21
N MET A 116 25.82 -7.81 -9.63
CA MET A 116 26.53 -6.75 -10.34
C MET A 116 28.03 -6.87 -10.09
N GLY A 117 28.77 -7.13 -11.16
CA GLY A 117 30.23 -6.97 -11.18
C GLY A 117 31.03 -8.23 -11.50
N GLY A 118 30.40 -9.30 -12.02
CA GLY A 118 31.14 -10.34 -12.73
C GLY A 118 31.56 -9.79 -14.08
N ASP A 119 32.75 -9.20 -14.12
CA ASP A 119 33.39 -8.64 -15.30
C ASP A 119 33.13 -9.48 -16.56
N ASP A 120 32.57 -8.79 -17.54
CA ASP A 120 32.50 -9.10 -18.96
C ASP A 120 33.93 -9.09 -19.56
N ALA A 121 34.83 -9.85 -18.92
CA ALA A 121 36.20 -10.05 -19.35
C ALA A 121 36.26 -11.35 -20.17
N SER A 122 35.95 -11.20 -21.46
CA SER A 122 36.76 -11.83 -22.51
C SER A 122 36.79 -13.37 -22.50
N GLN A 123 35.66 -14.03 -22.79
CA GLN A 123 35.73 -15.32 -23.48
C GLN A 123 35.04 -15.19 -24.83
N ARG A 124 35.87 -14.82 -25.82
CA ARG A 124 35.63 -15.00 -27.24
C ARG A 124 35.91 -16.49 -27.52
N PRO A 125 34.92 -17.35 -27.79
CA PRO A 125 35.19 -18.67 -28.33
C PRO A 125 35.37 -18.47 -29.83
N GLU A 126 36.62 -18.40 -30.27
CA GLU A 126 36.93 -18.84 -31.63
C GLU A 126 36.71 -20.36 -31.64
N THR A 127 35.61 -20.79 -32.25
CA THR A 127 35.58 -22.13 -32.87
C THR A 127 34.71 -22.08 -34.11
N ASP A 128 35.42 -22.25 -35.22
CA ASP A 128 34.93 -22.55 -36.56
C ASP A 128 33.92 -23.71 -36.56
N ASP A 129 33.02 -23.62 -37.55
CA ASP A 129 32.50 -24.70 -38.39
C ASP A 129 32.24 -26.07 -37.75
N ASP A 130 30.96 -26.44 -37.62
CA ASP A 130 30.48 -27.62 -38.34
C ASP A 130 28.98 -27.57 -38.55
N GLU A 131 28.58 -27.69 -39.82
CA GLU A 131 27.23 -28.10 -40.21
C GLU A 131 26.99 -29.50 -39.63
N THR A 132 25.78 -29.79 -39.15
CA THR A 132 24.98 -31.01 -39.44
C THR A 132 23.99 -31.28 -38.30
N SER A 133 22.78 -31.66 -38.69
CA SER A 133 21.78 -32.47 -37.96
C SER A 133 20.59 -31.70 -37.41
N ALA A 134 19.60 -31.64 -38.29
CA ALA A 134 18.19 -31.60 -37.95
C ALA A 134 17.78 -32.84 -37.12
N GLU A 135 16.67 -32.68 -36.37
CA GLU A 135 15.86 -33.69 -35.69
C GLU A 135 16.24 -34.12 -34.27
N GLN A 136 15.66 -33.43 -33.28
CA GLN A 136 15.06 -34.00 -32.06
C GLN A 136 14.30 -32.84 -31.36
N ARG A 137 12.97 -32.72 -31.46
CA ARG A 137 11.87 -33.50 -30.86
C ARG A 137 11.90 -33.49 -29.32
N GLU A 138 10.78 -33.00 -28.79
CA GLU A 138 10.19 -33.23 -27.46
C GLU A 138 10.47 -32.18 -26.36
N THR A 139 9.43 -31.39 -26.12
CA THR A 139 8.79 -31.21 -24.81
C THR A 139 9.62 -30.50 -23.76
N ASP A 140 9.42 -29.18 -23.70
CA ASP A 140 9.35 -28.47 -22.43
C ASP A 140 8.24 -27.42 -22.57
N GLU A 141 7.02 -27.85 -22.25
CA GLU A 141 6.00 -26.93 -21.73
C GLU A 141 6.54 -26.46 -20.37
N GLN A 142 7.44 -25.48 -20.41
CA GLN A 142 7.83 -24.74 -19.22
C GLN A 142 6.59 -24.01 -18.74
N ASP A 143 6.12 -24.42 -17.56
CA ASP A 143 5.28 -23.64 -16.68
C ASP A 143 5.81 -22.21 -16.61
N ASP A 144 5.17 -21.32 -17.38
CA ASP A 144 5.33 -19.87 -17.37
C ASP A 144 4.61 -19.29 -16.12
N GLU A 145 4.72 -19.98 -14.98
CA GLU A 145 4.23 -19.58 -13.67
C GLU A 145 5.38 -18.92 -12.89
N GLY A 146 5.84 -17.78 -13.41
CA GLY A 146 6.88 -16.99 -12.78
C GLY A 146 6.81 -15.48 -13.05
N ASP A 147 5.77 -14.98 -13.74
CA ASP A 147 5.62 -13.55 -14.06
C ASP A 147 5.11 -12.70 -12.87
N SER A 148 5.19 -13.27 -11.67
CA SER A 148 4.84 -12.65 -10.41
C SER A 148 6.12 -12.17 -9.73
N THR A 149 6.78 -11.17 -10.30
CA THR A 149 7.47 -10.03 -9.64
C THR A 149 8.38 -9.37 -10.69
N ALA A 150 7.81 -8.88 -11.79
CA ALA A 150 8.47 -7.85 -12.61
C ALA A 150 8.53 -6.54 -11.80
N MET A 151 9.32 -6.54 -10.72
CA MET A 151 9.79 -5.34 -10.08
C MET A 151 10.64 -4.65 -11.14
N TYR A 152 10.08 -3.63 -11.80
CA TYR A 152 10.79 -2.79 -12.75
C TYR A 152 12.11 -2.38 -12.11
N VAL A 153 13.21 -3.01 -12.55
CA VAL A 153 14.55 -2.58 -12.19
C VAL A 153 14.72 -1.26 -12.92
N TYR A 154 14.54 -0.16 -12.20
CA TYR A 154 14.93 1.14 -12.70
C TYR A 154 16.42 1.06 -13.00
N GLU A 155 16.77 1.09 -14.28
CA GLU A 155 18.10 1.54 -14.66
C GLU A 155 18.23 2.95 -14.11
N ILE A 156 19.06 3.10 -13.07
CA ILE A 156 19.26 4.35 -12.33
C ILE A 156 19.65 5.51 -13.27
N ASP A 157 20.12 5.16 -14.48
CA ASP A 157 20.59 6.08 -15.51
C ASP A 157 19.52 6.57 -16.50
N ASP A 158 18.25 6.12 -16.46
CA ASP A 158 17.19 6.72 -17.30
C ASP A 158 16.49 7.89 -16.57
N PRO A 159 16.80 9.16 -16.90
CA PRO A 159 16.16 10.33 -16.27
C PRO A 159 14.68 10.46 -16.63
N ARG A 160 14.16 9.73 -17.62
CA ARG A 160 12.78 9.87 -18.09
C ARG A 160 11.78 9.31 -17.08
N GLY A 161 12.12 8.23 -16.38
CA GLY A 161 11.23 7.57 -15.40
C GLY A 161 10.76 8.53 -14.30
N PRO A 162 11.68 9.16 -13.55
CA PRO A 162 11.32 10.14 -12.51
C PRO A 162 10.54 11.34 -13.05
N VAL A 163 10.91 11.87 -14.22
CA VAL A 163 10.23 13.01 -14.83
C VAL A 163 8.80 12.68 -15.20
N VAL A 164 8.55 11.51 -15.81
CA VAL A 164 7.18 11.10 -16.19
C VAL A 164 6.33 10.82 -14.96
N THR A 165 6.89 10.16 -13.94
CA THR A 165 6.16 9.91 -12.69
C THR A 165 5.80 11.22 -12.00
N GLY A 166 6.74 12.17 -11.92
CA GLY A 166 6.47 13.52 -11.38
C GLY A 166 5.38 14.26 -12.17
N ALA A 167 5.41 14.17 -13.50
CA ALA A 167 4.38 14.75 -14.36
C ALA A 167 3.00 14.10 -14.14
N LEU A 168 2.93 12.77 -14.08
CA LEU A 168 1.69 12.04 -13.81
C LEU A 168 1.13 12.36 -12.42
N CYS A 169 1.97 12.46 -11.39
CA CYS A 169 1.54 12.90 -10.06
C CYS A 169 0.98 14.32 -10.07
N THR A 170 1.59 15.23 -10.82
CA THR A 170 1.10 16.61 -10.98
C THR A 170 -0.27 16.63 -11.66
N VAL A 171 -0.44 15.86 -12.74
CA VAL A 171 -1.72 15.71 -13.44
C VAL A 171 -2.79 15.12 -12.53
N TYR A 172 -2.44 14.10 -11.73
CA TYR A 172 -3.36 13.49 -10.76
C TYR A 172 -3.82 14.48 -9.68
N MET A 173 -2.91 15.29 -9.14
CA MET A 173 -3.26 16.33 -8.19
C MET A 173 -4.25 17.33 -8.82
N LEU A 174 -3.96 17.82 -10.02
CA LEU A 174 -4.85 18.74 -10.74
C LEU A 174 -6.22 18.12 -11.04
N LEU A 175 -6.26 16.85 -11.47
CA LEU A 175 -7.50 16.11 -11.69
C LEU A 175 -8.30 15.98 -10.40
N THR A 176 -7.66 15.61 -9.29
CA THR A 176 -8.33 15.47 -7.99
C THR A 176 -8.99 16.76 -7.56
N PHE A 177 -8.32 17.91 -7.74
CA PHE A 177 -8.93 19.22 -7.48
C PHE A 177 -10.04 19.60 -8.45
N THR A 178 -10.02 19.11 -9.70
CA THR A 178 -10.96 19.52 -10.74
C THR A 178 -12.22 18.66 -10.80
N ILE A 179 -12.10 17.34 -10.62
CA ILE A 179 -13.20 16.38 -10.82
C ILE A 179 -13.45 15.47 -9.62
N GLY A 180 -12.69 15.63 -8.54
CA GLY A 180 -12.74 14.76 -7.38
C GLY A 180 -11.85 13.52 -7.51
N MET A 181 -11.57 12.88 -6.38
CA MET A 181 -10.68 11.72 -6.29
C MET A 181 -11.30 10.45 -6.92
N LEU A 182 -12.63 10.36 -6.93
CA LEU A 182 -13.39 9.21 -7.43
C LEU A 182 -13.03 8.87 -8.89
N TYR A 183 -12.96 9.88 -9.76
CA TYR A 183 -12.61 9.70 -11.18
C TYR A 183 -11.14 9.97 -11.47
N ALA A 184 -10.45 10.78 -10.67
CA ALA A 184 -9.02 11.06 -10.89
C ALA A 184 -8.15 9.80 -10.76
N THR A 185 -8.45 8.94 -9.78
CA THR A 185 -7.67 7.72 -9.48
C THR A 185 -7.64 6.71 -10.64
N PRO A 186 -8.78 6.26 -11.19
CA PRO A 186 -8.80 5.33 -12.33
C PRO A 186 -8.21 5.93 -13.60
N ILE A 187 -8.38 7.24 -13.84
CA ILE A 187 -7.74 7.92 -14.98
C ILE A 187 -6.22 7.91 -14.82
N PHE A 188 -5.70 8.22 -13.63
CA PHE A 188 -4.27 8.16 -13.34
C PHE A 188 -3.70 6.76 -13.54
N VAL A 189 -4.37 5.73 -13.01
CA VAL A 189 -3.97 4.32 -13.20
C VAL A 189 -3.95 3.97 -14.68
N GLY A 190 -4.99 4.34 -15.44
CA GLY A 190 -5.03 4.11 -16.90
C GLY A 190 -3.87 4.78 -17.64
N LEU A 191 -3.57 6.05 -17.33
CA LEU A 191 -2.43 6.77 -17.93
C LEU A 191 -1.08 6.14 -17.58
N TRP A 192 -0.91 5.74 -16.32
CA TRP A 192 0.32 5.10 -15.86
C TRP A 192 0.55 3.75 -16.54
N VAL A 193 -0.49 2.91 -16.59
CA VAL A 193 -0.49 1.60 -17.24
C VAL A 193 -0.20 1.72 -18.75
N LEU A 194 -0.77 2.72 -19.42
CA LEU A 194 -0.48 3.01 -20.83
C LEU A 194 0.98 3.44 -21.03
N TRP A 195 1.53 4.23 -20.12
CA TRP A 195 2.91 4.69 -20.18
C TRP A 195 3.91 3.53 -20.08
N ILE A 196 3.69 2.58 -19.17
CA ILE A 196 4.53 1.38 -19.04
C ILE A 196 4.26 0.32 -20.12
N LYS A 197 3.36 0.60 -21.08
CA LYS A 197 2.99 -0.31 -22.18
C LYS A 197 2.54 -1.69 -21.70
N MET A 198 1.80 -1.73 -20.60
CA MET A 198 1.28 -2.98 -20.05
C MET A 198 0.32 -3.66 -21.03
N GLU A 199 0.27 -5.00 -20.98
CA GLU A 199 -0.70 -5.80 -21.74
C GLU A 199 -2.13 -5.30 -21.49
N MET A 200 -2.92 -5.14 -22.56
CA MET A 200 -4.26 -4.53 -22.52
C MET A 200 -5.21 -5.22 -21.53
N VAL A 201 -5.14 -6.54 -21.36
CA VAL A 201 -6.00 -7.27 -20.41
C VAL A 201 -5.67 -6.90 -18.97
N ARG A 202 -4.38 -6.90 -18.62
CA ARG A 202 -3.90 -6.50 -17.28
C ARG A 202 -4.20 -5.02 -17.04
N ALA A 203 -4.01 -4.19 -18.06
CA ALA A 203 -4.27 -2.77 -18.03
C ALA A 203 -5.73 -2.42 -17.69
N VAL A 204 -6.66 -3.06 -18.39
CA VAL A 204 -8.10 -2.90 -18.14
C VAL A 204 -8.45 -3.41 -16.75
N THR A 205 -7.91 -4.57 -16.35
CA THR A 205 -8.18 -5.17 -15.02
C THR A 205 -7.74 -4.25 -13.89
N LEU A 206 -6.53 -3.69 -13.93
CA LEU A 206 -6.03 -2.75 -12.92
C LEU A 206 -6.83 -1.45 -12.89
N THR A 207 -7.22 -0.94 -14.06
CA THR A 207 -8.02 0.28 -14.14
C THR A 207 -9.41 0.06 -13.53
N VAL A 208 -10.09 -1.04 -13.87
CA VAL A 208 -11.38 -1.40 -13.27
C VAL A 208 -11.25 -1.65 -11.77
N LEU A 209 -10.22 -2.35 -11.32
CA LEU A 209 -9.96 -2.60 -9.91
C LEU A 209 -9.78 -1.27 -9.14
N SER A 210 -9.00 -0.34 -9.69
CA SER A 210 -8.81 0.98 -9.09
C SER A 210 -10.12 1.78 -9.01
N PHE A 211 -11.01 1.63 -9.99
CA PHE A 211 -12.34 2.22 -9.99
C PHE A 211 -13.21 1.66 -8.85
N VAL A 212 -13.21 0.33 -8.68
CA VAL A 212 -13.94 -0.34 -7.59
C VAL A 212 -13.43 0.14 -6.23
N ILE A 213 -12.11 0.22 -6.04
CA ILE A 213 -11.52 0.73 -4.80
C ILE A 213 -11.96 2.18 -4.55
N ALA A 214 -11.96 3.03 -5.57
CA ALA A 214 -12.39 4.42 -5.44
C ALA A 214 -13.88 4.53 -5.04
N ILE A 215 -14.75 3.66 -5.58
CA ILE A 215 -16.17 3.57 -5.16
C ILE A 215 -16.27 3.17 -3.70
N LEU A 216 -15.51 2.16 -3.26
CA LEU A 216 -15.53 1.74 -1.86
C LEU A 216 -15.09 2.88 -0.93
N PHE A 217 -14.07 3.64 -1.30
CA PHE A 217 -13.68 4.82 -0.52
C PHE A 217 -14.80 5.86 -0.47
N TYR A 218 -15.50 6.10 -1.59
CA TYR A 218 -16.62 7.05 -1.65
C TYR A 218 -17.79 6.61 -0.75
N GLU A 219 -18.14 5.33 -0.75
CA GLU A 219 -19.26 4.80 0.03
C GLU A 219 -18.93 4.65 1.53
N PHE A 220 -17.71 4.24 1.87
CA PHE A 220 -17.34 3.87 3.24
C PHE A 220 -16.59 4.97 4.01
N VAL A 221 -15.87 5.86 3.33
CA VAL A 221 -15.01 6.86 4.00
C VAL A 221 -15.70 8.22 4.04
N GLU A 222 -15.86 8.87 2.89
CA GLU A 222 -16.46 10.20 2.83
C GLU A 222 -16.99 10.49 1.41
N PRO A 223 -18.27 10.85 1.22
CA PRO A 223 -18.84 11.18 -0.09
C PRO A 223 -18.20 12.43 -0.72
N GLU A 224 -17.65 13.33 0.10
CA GLU A 224 -17.05 14.58 -0.36
C GLU A 224 -15.85 14.36 -1.31
N ILE A 225 -15.22 13.18 -1.28
CA ILE A 225 -14.13 12.83 -2.20
C ILE A 225 -14.57 12.79 -3.67
N GLY A 226 -15.87 12.66 -3.94
CA GLY A 226 -16.44 12.68 -5.28
C GLY A 226 -16.56 14.08 -5.89
N THR A 227 -16.37 15.13 -5.10
CA THR A 227 -16.53 16.52 -5.55
C THR A 227 -15.19 17.15 -5.92
N GLY A 228 -15.13 17.78 -7.09
CA GLY A 228 -13.98 18.60 -7.48
C GLY A 228 -13.95 19.88 -6.67
N TRP A 229 -12.92 20.09 -5.86
CA TRP A 229 -12.79 21.26 -5.00
C TRP A 229 -12.80 22.60 -5.76
N LEU A 230 -12.17 22.67 -6.94
CA LEU A 230 -12.08 23.89 -7.75
C LEU A 230 -13.37 24.20 -8.51
N THR A 231 -14.10 23.17 -8.95
CA THR A 231 -15.23 23.31 -9.87
C THR A 231 -16.57 23.16 -9.17
N GLY A 232 -16.59 22.57 -7.97
CA GLY A 232 -17.81 22.07 -7.34
C GLY A 232 -18.48 20.95 -8.13
N TRP A 233 -17.82 20.42 -9.15
CA TRP A 233 -18.41 19.42 -10.03
C TRP A 233 -18.50 18.08 -9.31
N GLN A 234 -19.71 17.53 -9.27
CA GLN A 234 -20.00 16.21 -8.74
C GLN A 234 -20.44 15.32 -9.90
N PRO A 235 -19.52 14.56 -10.53
CA PRO A 235 -19.88 13.61 -11.56
C PRO A 235 -20.89 12.57 -11.03
N PRO A 236 -21.85 12.14 -11.87
CA PRO A 236 -22.91 11.22 -11.45
C PRO A 236 -22.32 9.88 -11.05
N THR A 237 -22.70 9.38 -9.89
CA THR A 237 -22.14 8.12 -9.39
C THR A 237 -22.53 6.94 -10.30
N PRO A 238 -21.74 5.86 -10.35
CA PRO A 238 -22.09 4.68 -11.15
C PRO A 238 -23.45 4.10 -10.77
N THR A 239 -23.82 4.17 -9.50
CA THR A 239 -25.15 3.77 -8.99
C THR A 239 -26.25 4.68 -9.53
N GLU A 240 -26.05 6.00 -9.61
CA GLU A 240 -26.98 6.92 -10.29
C GLU A 240 -27.11 6.61 -11.79
N LEU A 241 -26.01 6.33 -12.48
CA LEU A 241 -26.02 5.96 -13.90
C LEU A 241 -26.76 4.64 -14.17
N LEU A 242 -26.65 3.67 -13.26
CA LEU A 242 -27.33 2.38 -13.37
C LEU A 242 -28.81 2.43 -12.94
N THR A 243 -29.16 3.33 -12.03
CA THR A 243 -30.55 3.50 -11.54
C THR A 243 -31.37 4.43 -12.43
N HIS A 244 -30.75 5.38 -13.13
CA HIS A 244 -31.38 6.13 -14.21
C HIS A 244 -31.52 5.28 -15.47
N SER A 245 -32.48 4.36 -15.41
CA SER A 245 -33.08 3.71 -16.58
C SER A 245 -33.51 4.78 -17.61
N PRO A 246 -33.29 4.56 -18.92
CA PRO A 246 -33.52 5.57 -19.98
C PRO A 246 -34.97 6.10 -20.10
N HIS A 247 -35.91 5.60 -19.31
CA HIS A 247 -37.30 6.04 -19.30
C HIS A 247 -37.58 7.31 -18.48
N THR A 248 -36.58 7.91 -17.82
CA THR A 248 -36.76 9.14 -17.00
C THR A 248 -35.93 10.34 -17.46
N MET A 249 -35.36 10.28 -18.66
CA MET A 249 -34.48 11.33 -19.22
C MET A 249 -35.18 12.66 -19.61
N ASP A 250 -36.52 12.76 -19.50
CA ASP A 250 -37.25 13.96 -19.94
C ASP A 250 -37.34 15.11 -18.91
N VAL A 251 -36.82 14.96 -17.68
CA VAL A 251 -37.10 15.94 -16.60
C VAL A 251 -35.86 16.62 -15.99
N LEU A 252 -34.64 16.17 -16.26
CA LEU A 252 -33.44 16.61 -15.52
C LEU A 252 -32.49 17.59 -16.24
N VAL A 253 -32.93 18.29 -17.28
CA VAL A 253 -32.06 19.25 -18.02
C VAL A 253 -32.37 20.73 -17.75
N LEU A 254 -33.41 21.09 -16.99
CA LEU A 254 -33.79 22.51 -16.78
C LEU A 254 -34.00 22.93 -15.31
N GLY A 255 -33.52 22.13 -14.36
CA GLY A 255 -33.70 22.34 -12.93
C GLY A 255 -32.44 22.71 -12.15
N TYR A 256 -31.36 23.17 -12.80
CA TYR A 256 -30.26 23.83 -12.08
C TYR A 256 -30.77 25.17 -11.56
N THR A 257 -31.34 25.10 -10.36
CA THR A 257 -31.73 26.24 -9.56
C THR A 257 -30.53 27.17 -9.45
N THR A 258 -30.80 28.41 -9.86
CA THR A 258 -29.99 29.60 -9.68
C THR A 258 -29.96 29.95 -8.18
N ASP A 259 -29.47 29.04 -7.34
CA ASP A 259 -29.06 29.42 -6.00
C ASP A 259 -27.75 30.15 -6.14
N ALA A 260 -27.92 31.47 -6.22
CA ALA A 260 -26.89 32.46 -6.29
C ALA A 260 -25.75 32.12 -5.34
N MET A 261 -24.54 32.07 -5.90
CA MET A 261 -23.31 32.43 -5.19
C MET A 261 -23.56 33.74 -4.43
N VAL A 262 -23.95 33.64 -3.15
CA VAL A 262 -23.77 34.71 -2.17
C VAL A 262 -22.30 34.69 -1.78
N TRP A 263 -21.47 35.20 -2.69
CA TRP A 263 -20.10 35.62 -2.37
C TRP A 263 -20.20 36.99 -1.68
N GLY A 264 -19.90 37.03 -0.37
CA GLY A 264 -19.63 38.28 0.34
C GLY A 264 -20.63 38.67 1.41
N GLY A 265 -20.60 38.00 2.56
CA GLY A 265 -20.93 38.63 3.83
C GLY A 265 -19.67 39.29 4.42
N PRO A 266 -19.71 40.55 4.89
CA PRO A 266 -18.54 41.21 5.44
C PRO A 266 -18.15 40.58 6.79
N LEU A 267 -16.88 40.22 6.93
CA LEU A 267 -16.26 39.96 8.23
C LEU A 267 -16.16 41.30 8.99
N LEU A 268 -16.95 41.41 10.05
CA LEU A 268 -16.76 42.38 11.15
C LEU A 268 -16.35 41.59 12.40
#